data_AF-A0AAV9CZL6-F1
#
_entry.id   AF-A0AAV9CZL6-F1
#
_cell.length_a   1.000
_cell.length_b   1.000
_cell.length_c   1.000
_cell.angle_alpha   90.00
_cell.angle_beta   90.00
_cell.angle_gamma   90.00
#
_symmetry.space_group_name_H-M   'P 1'
#
loop_
_entity.id
_entity.type
_entity.pdbx_description
1 polymer ?
#
loop_
_entity_poly.entity_id
_entity_poly.type
_entity_poly.pdbx_seq_one_letter_code
_entity_poly.pdbx_strand_id
1 'polypeptide(L)'
;MVTLDELKNRMAEFAKERDWDQFHSPRNLLLALVGEVGELSEIFQWKGEVPKGLPGWKDEEKQHLGEELSDVLLYLVRLSDICGVDLGKAALRKLELNAIKYPVILCKGSSNKYTNINNNGNNMSDNDGYDAKTDEGTAGKEDELGSI
;
A
#
# COMPACT_ATOMS: atom_id res chain seq x y z
N MET A 1 -8.06 24.93 5.65
CA MET A 1 -7.47 23.62 5.37
C MET A 1 -6.29 23.88 4.45
N VAL A 2 -5.11 23.34 4.76
CA VAL A 2 -3.89 23.58 3.97
C VAL A 2 -3.94 22.76 2.68
N THR A 3 -3.55 23.35 1.55
CA THR A 3 -3.53 22.67 0.24
C THR A 3 -2.10 22.31 -0.21
N LEU A 4 -1.95 21.39 -1.17
CA LEU A 4 -0.64 21.08 -1.74
C LEU A 4 0.01 22.29 -2.42
N ASP A 5 -0.79 23.15 -3.07
CA ASP A 5 -0.29 24.39 -3.66
C ASP A 5 0.16 25.39 -2.60
N GLU A 6 -0.53 25.47 -1.46
CA GLU A 6 -0.11 26.30 -0.34
C GLU A 6 1.23 25.82 0.24
N LEU A 7 1.39 24.50 0.46
CA LEU A 7 2.65 23.92 0.92
C LEU A 7 3.78 24.19 -0.07
N LYS A 8 3.54 23.95 -1.37
CA LYS A 8 4.49 24.23 -2.45
C LYS A 8 5.01 25.67 -2.40
N ASN A 9 4.10 26.63 -2.31
CA ASN A 9 4.44 28.05 -2.29
C ASN A 9 5.25 28.42 -1.03
N ARG A 10 4.82 27.96 0.16
CA ARG A 10 5.54 28.21 1.41
C ARG A 10 6.94 27.58 1.41
N MET A 11 7.09 26.38 0.85
CA MET A 11 8.39 25.72 0.73
C MET A 11 9.32 26.43 -0.26
N ALA A 12 8.79 26.89 -1.39
CA ALA A 12 9.56 27.65 -2.37
C ALA A 12 10.07 28.97 -1.78
N GLU A 13 9.22 29.68 -1.02
CA GLU A 13 9.60 30.89 -0.30
C GLU A 13 10.67 30.61 0.76
N PHE A 14 10.45 29.60 1.61
CA PHE A 14 11.41 29.18 2.64
C PHE A 14 12.79 28.84 2.07
N ALA A 15 12.83 28.12 0.95
CA ALA A 15 14.06 27.76 0.25
C ALA A 15 14.76 28.98 -0.35
N LYS A 16 14.00 29.87 -0.99
CA LYS A 16 14.52 31.10 -1.60
C LYS A 16 15.15 32.04 -0.57
N GLU A 17 14.49 32.23 0.59
CA GLU A 17 15.01 33.05 1.69
C GLU A 17 16.38 32.58 2.20
N ARG A 18 16.68 31.29 2.05
CA ARG A 18 17.91 30.66 2.52
C ARG A 18 18.91 30.39 1.41
N ASP A 19 18.60 30.79 0.18
CA ASP A 19 19.38 30.49 -1.02
C ASP A 19 19.62 28.98 -1.21
N TRP A 20 18.64 28.15 -0.81
CA TRP A 20 18.77 26.69 -0.83
C TRP A 20 18.42 26.06 -2.18
N ASP A 21 17.90 26.84 -3.11
CA ASP A 21 17.54 26.35 -4.45
C ASP A 21 18.73 25.76 -5.21
N GLN A 22 19.96 26.21 -4.91
CA GLN A 22 21.18 25.62 -5.45
C GLN A 22 21.40 24.15 -5.05
N PHE A 23 20.85 23.71 -3.91
CA PHE A 23 20.98 22.34 -3.41
C PHE A 23 19.80 21.46 -3.82
N HIS A 24 18.69 22.06 -4.26
CA HIS A 24 17.43 21.40 -4.60
C HIS A 24 17.39 20.82 -6.02
N SER A 25 18.42 20.05 -6.40
CA SER A 25 18.32 19.22 -7.60
C SER A 25 17.30 18.08 -7.40
N PRO A 26 16.61 17.59 -8.45
CA PRO A 26 15.67 16.47 -8.33
C PRO A 26 16.26 15.24 -7.64
N ARG A 27 17.52 14.92 -7.92
CA ARG A 27 18.22 13.79 -7.30
C ARG A 27 18.41 14.01 -5.79
N ASN A 28 18.83 15.20 -5.38
CA ASN A 28 19.08 15.47 -3.97
C ASN A 28 17.79 15.44 -3.16
N LEU A 29 16.71 16.03 -3.70
CA LEU A 29 15.39 16.00 -3.07
C LEU A 29 14.83 14.57 -2.97
N LEU A 30 15.04 13.74 -3.99
CA LEU A 30 14.67 12.32 -3.94
C LEU A 30 15.45 11.57 -2.86
N LEU A 31 16.75 11.82 -2.72
CA LEU A 31 17.56 11.17 -1.69
C LEU A 31 17.19 11.64 -0.28
N ALA A 32 16.87 12.92 -0.10
CA ALA A 32 16.34 13.44 1.16
C ALA A 32 14.99 12.77 1.50
N LEU A 33 14.06 12.70 0.54
CA LEU A 33 12.80 11.98 0.70
C LEU A 33 12.98 10.52 1.14
N VAL A 34 13.97 9.81 0.58
CA VAL A 34 14.29 8.44 1.00
C VAL A 34 14.81 8.40 2.43
N GLY A 35 15.59 9.40 2.86
CA GLY A 35 16.01 9.58 4.24
C GLY A 35 14.81 9.67 5.19
N GLU A 36 13.88 10.58 4.93
CA GLU A 36 12.68 10.75 5.77
C GLU A 36 11.78 9.51 5.79
N VAL A 37 11.69 8.76 4.68
CA VAL A 37 11.00 7.47 4.68
C VAL A 37 11.72 6.45 5.58
N GLY A 38 13.04 6.54 5.67
CA GLY A 38 13.85 5.77 6.61
C GLY A 38 13.52 6.13 8.06
N GLU A 39 13.54 7.41 8.42
CA GLU A 39 13.20 7.92 9.76
C GLU A 39 11.76 7.53 10.16
N LEU A 40 10.80 7.71 9.24
CA LEU A 40 9.44 7.21 9.41
C LEU A 40 9.39 5.69 9.66
N SER A 41 10.23 4.91 8.97
CA SER A 41 10.29 3.45 9.15
C SER A 41 10.88 3.06 10.50
N GLU A 42 11.85 3.81 11.02
CA GLU A 42 12.49 3.57 12.32
C GLU A 42 11.49 3.65 13.48
N ILE A 43 10.43 4.46 13.36
CA ILE A 43 9.34 4.53 14.34
C ILE A 43 8.64 3.16 14.50
N PHE A 44 8.51 2.39 13.41
CA PHE A 44 7.76 1.13 13.39
C PHE A 44 8.63 -0.12 13.53
N GLN A 45 9.94 0.00 13.31
CA GLN A 45 10.85 -1.15 13.11
C GLN A 45 10.80 -2.21 14.23
N TRP A 46 10.51 -1.81 15.48
CA TRP A 46 10.46 -2.72 16.65
C TRP A 46 9.05 -2.85 17.27
N LYS A 47 8.00 -2.31 16.64
CA LYS A 47 6.65 -2.23 17.22
C LYS A 47 5.79 -3.49 17.02
N GLY A 48 6.23 -4.46 16.22
CA GLY A 48 5.40 -5.63 15.86
C GLY A 48 4.16 -5.22 15.05
N GLU A 49 3.06 -5.95 15.19
CA GLU A 49 1.78 -5.54 14.57
C GLU A 49 1.22 -4.28 15.26
N VAL A 50 1.08 -3.20 14.50
CA VAL A 50 0.53 -1.94 15.00
C VAL A 50 -0.95 -1.82 14.66
N PRO A 51 -1.86 -1.81 15.65
CA PRO A 51 -3.29 -1.70 15.40
C PRO A 51 -3.68 -0.29 14.91
N LYS A 52 -4.75 -0.24 14.10
CA LYS A 52 -5.32 1.02 13.61
C LYS A 52 -5.68 1.94 14.78
N GLY A 53 -5.37 3.23 14.63
CA GLY A 53 -5.65 4.25 15.64
C GLY A 53 -4.62 4.36 16.75
N LEU A 54 -3.56 3.54 16.69
CA LEU A 54 -2.40 3.61 17.59
C LEU A 54 -2.78 3.58 19.09
N PRO A 55 -3.65 2.66 19.55
CA PRO A 55 -3.95 2.51 20.97
C PRO A 55 -2.67 2.23 21.76
N GLY A 56 -2.53 2.90 22.91
CA GLY A 56 -1.36 2.75 23.78
C GLY A 56 -0.13 3.57 23.38
N TRP A 57 -0.17 4.27 22.23
CA TRP A 57 0.86 5.24 21.88
C TRP A 57 0.68 6.51 22.69
N LYS A 58 1.78 7.02 23.23
CA LYS A 58 1.84 8.31 23.91
C LYS A 58 1.69 9.45 22.91
N ASP A 59 1.32 10.62 23.42
CA ASP A 59 1.11 11.79 22.57
C ASP A 59 2.41 12.23 21.90
N GLU A 60 3.55 12.08 22.57
CA GLU A 60 4.87 12.39 21.98
C GLU A 60 5.23 11.44 20.84
N GLU A 61 4.84 10.17 20.92
CA GLU A 61 5.08 9.20 19.83
C GLU A 61 4.21 9.51 18.60
N LYS A 62 2.96 9.96 18.83
CA LYS A 62 2.07 10.39 17.74
C LYS A 62 2.51 11.70 17.12
N GLN A 63 3.03 12.62 17.94
CA GLN A 63 3.61 13.87 17.47
C GLN A 63 4.82 13.59 16.57
N HIS A 64 5.77 12.76 17.03
CA HIS A 64 6.94 12.38 16.25
C HIS A 64 6.54 11.65 14.94
N LEU A 65 5.57 10.74 14.99
CA LEU A 65 5.00 10.14 13.77
C LEU A 65 4.44 11.20 12.82
N GLY A 66 3.77 12.23 13.34
CA GLY A 66 3.24 13.34 12.55
C GLY A 66 4.33 14.18 11.90
N GLU A 67 5.47 14.36 12.57
CA GLU A 67 6.65 15.06 12.05
C GLU A 67 7.25 14.29 10.86
N GLU A 68 7.56 13.01 11.02
CA GLU A 68 8.15 12.20 9.94
C GLU A 68 7.21 12.04 8.73
N LEU A 69 5.90 11.90 8.98
CA LEU A 69 4.91 11.92 7.89
C LEU A 69 4.88 13.26 7.16
N SER A 70 5.08 14.36 7.88
CA SER A 70 5.12 15.70 7.31
C SER A 70 6.38 15.91 6.49
N ASP A 71 7.55 15.45 6.95
CA ASP A 71 8.81 15.59 6.22
C ASP A 71 8.77 14.81 4.89
N VAL A 72 8.25 13.58 4.89
CA VAL A 72 7.99 12.83 3.65
C VAL A 72 7.08 13.60 2.70
N LEU A 73 5.99 14.18 3.21
CA LEU A 73 5.06 14.98 2.40
C LEU A 73 5.74 16.23 1.81
N LEU A 74 6.48 16.97 2.63
CA LEU A 74 7.12 18.21 2.24
C LEU A 74 8.18 17.97 1.16
N TYR A 75 9.06 16.99 1.32
CA TYR A 75 10.03 16.66 0.26
C TYR A 75 9.36 16.16 -1.03
N LEU A 76 8.27 15.40 -0.94
CA LEU A 76 7.52 14.98 -2.12
C LEU A 76 6.90 16.18 -2.86
N VAL A 77 6.32 17.13 -2.12
CA VAL A 77 5.78 18.38 -2.68
C VAL A 77 6.90 19.18 -3.33
N ARG A 78 8.04 19.39 -2.65
CA ARG A 78 9.15 20.15 -3.22
C ARG A 78 9.76 19.47 -4.45
N LEU A 79 9.91 18.15 -4.42
CA LEU A 79 10.37 17.38 -5.57
C LEU A 79 9.41 17.54 -6.76
N SER A 80 8.10 17.51 -6.52
CA SER A 80 7.11 17.71 -7.59
C SER A 80 7.20 19.09 -8.21
N ASP A 81 7.42 20.12 -7.39
CA ASP A 81 7.58 21.52 -7.82
C ASP A 81 8.81 21.70 -8.71
N ILE A 82 9.97 21.22 -8.26
CA ILE A 82 11.22 21.27 -9.04
C ILE A 82 11.10 20.47 -10.35
N CYS A 83 10.32 19.38 -10.36
CA CYS A 83 10.06 18.59 -11.57
C CYS A 83 8.97 19.17 -12.48
N GLY A 84 8.28 20.25 -12.09
CA GLY A 84 7.16 20.81 -12.84
C GLY A 84 5.92 19.91 -12.89
N VAL A 85 5.72 19.06 -11.88
CA VAL A 85 4.60 18.12 -11.78
C VAL A 85 3.52 18.70 -10.88
N ASP A 86 2.30 18.83 -11.41
CA ASP A 86 1.11 19.11 -10.61
C ASP A 86 0.73 17.85 -9.81
N LEU A 87 1.25 17.75 -8.59
CA LEU A 87 1.09 16.57 -7.73
C LEU A 87 -0.37 16.29 -7.41
N GLY A 88 -1.19 17.33 -7.21
CA GLY A 88 -2.62 17.19 -6.94
C GLY A 88 -3.37 16.54 -8.11
N LYS A 89 -3.18 17.06 -9.32
CA LYS A 89 -3.76 16.45 -10.53
C LYS A 89 -3.22 15.05 -10.78
N ALA A 90 -1.92 14.82 -10.58
CA ALA A 90 -1.31 13.51 -10.76
C ALA A 90 -1.90 12.47 -9.79
N ALA A 91 -2.12 12.83 -8.53
CA ALA A 91 -2.73 11.97 -7.52
C ALA A 91 -4.20 11.64 -7.86
N LEU A 92 -5.00 12.63 -8.27
CA LEU A 92 -6.40 12.42 -8.68
C LEU A 92 -6.50 11.46 -9.88
N ARG A 93 -5.70 11.70 -10.92
CA ARG A 93 -5.62 10.79 -12.09
C ARG A 93 -5.22 9.38 -11.66
N LYS A 94 -4.30 9.25 -10.70
CA LYS A 94 -3.85 7.94 -10.21
C LYS A 94 -4.95 7.21 -9.44
N LEU A 95 -5.78 7.91 -8.68
CA LEU A 95 -6.95 7.33 -8.00
C LEU A 95 -7.97 6.77 -9.00
N GLU A 96 -8.28 7.52 -10.07
CA GLU A 96 -9.16 7.06 -11.15
C GLU A 96 -8.63 5.77 -11.81
N LEU A 97 -7.34 5.76 -12.15
CA LEU A 97 -6.68 4.57 -12.72
C LEU A 97 -6.68 3.39 -11.74
N ASN A 98 -6.51 3.64 -10.44
CA ASN A 98 -6.58 2.58 -9.43
C ASN A 98 -8.01 2.03 -9.29
N ALA A 99 -9.05 2.87 -9.38
CA ALA A 99 -10.44 2.42 -9.35
C ALA A 99 -10.78 1.48 -10.52
N ILE A 100 -10.23 1.77 -11.71
CA ILE A 100 -10.34 0.87 -12.88
C ILE A 100 -9.58 -0.44 -12.63
N LYS A 101 -8.38 -0.35 -12.05
CA LYS A 101 -7.53 -1.53 -11.77
C LYS A 101 -8.09 -2.43 -10.66
N TYR A 102 -8.87 -1.88 -9.73
CA TYR A 102 -9.45 -2.59 -8.58
C TYR A 102 -10.96 -2.33 -8.49
N PRO A 103 -11.78 -2.94 -9.37
CA PRO A 103 -13.23 -2.73 -9.35
C PRO A 103 -13.87 -3.20 -8.05
N VAL A 104 -14.84 -2.44 -7.54
CA VAL A 104 -15.51 -2.72 -6.25
C VAL A 104 -16.12 -4.12 -6.21
N ILE A 105 -16.75 -4.57 -7.29
CA ILE A 105 -17.41 -5.89 -7.34
C ILE A 105 -16.42 -7.06 -7.17
N LEU A 106 -15.14 -6.83 -7.44
CA LEU A 106 -14.10 -7.85 -7.34
C LEU A 106 -13.25 -7.69 -6.08
N CYS A 107 -13.08 -6.47 -5.57
CA CYS A 107 -12.17 -6.18 -4.46
C CYS A 107 -12.87 -5.90 -3.12
N LYS A 108 -14.20 -5.90 -3.05
CA LYS A 108 -14.92 -5.68 -1.78
C LYS A 108 -14.62 -6.81 -0.79
N GLY A 109 -13.90 -6.48 0.29
CA GLY A 109 -13.53 -7.44 1.34
C GLY A 109 -12.27 -8.28 1.04
N SER A 110 -11.56 -8.03 -0.06
CA SER A 110 -10.30 -8.73 -0.40
C SER A 110 -9.26 -7.77 -0.96
N SER A 111 -8.04 -7.82 -0.42
CA SER A 111 -6.88 -7.06 -0.93
C SER A 111 -6.15 -7.77 -2.08
N ASN A 112 -6.69 -8.89 -2.57
CA ASN A 112 -6.08 -9.64 -3.66
C ASN A 112 -6.01 -8.79 -4.94
N LYS A 113 -4.87 -8.87 -5.64
CA LYS A 113 -4.72 -8.24 -6.96
C LYS A 113 -5.76 -8.80 -7.92
N TYR A 114 -6.40 -7.94 -8.71
CA TYR A 114 -7.39 -8.32 -9.74
C TYR A 114 -6.93 -9.48 -10.64
N THR A 115 -5.63 -9.55 -10.94
CA THR A 115 -5.03 -10.65 -11.72
C THR A 115 -5.30 -12.05 -11.16
N ASN A 116 -5.57 -12.16 -9.85
CA ASN A 116 -5.88 -13.45 -9.20
C ASN A 116 -7.38 -13.76 -9.16
N ILE A 117 -8.26 -12.81 -9.49
CA ILE A 117 -9.72 -12.98 -9.38
C ILE A 117 -10.31 -13.57 -10.68
N ASN A 118 -9.69 -13.30 -11.83
CA ASN A 118 -10.16 -13.79 -13.14
C ASN A 118 -9.88 -15.28 -13.42
N ASN A 119 -9.15 -16.00 -12.54
CA ASN A 119 -8.83 -17.42 -12.75
C ASN A 119 -9.84 -18.41 -12.14
N ASN A 120 -10.87 -17.93 -11.42
CA ASN A 120 -11.87 -18.80 -10.78
C ASN A 120 -13.28 -18.74 -11.40
N GLY A 121 -13.44 -18.10 -12.56
CA GLY A 121 -14.76 -17.83 -13.16
C GLY A 121 -15.26 -18.83 -14.22
N ASN A 122 -14.43 -19.74 -14.72
CA ASN A 122 -14.84 -20.70 -15.76
C ASN A 122 -14.69 -22.14 -15.27
N ASN A 123 -15.71 -22.65 -14.58
CA ASN A 123 -16.04 -24.08 -14.52
C ASN A 123 -17.50 -24.21 -14.09
N MET A 124 -18.42 -23.84 -14.98
CA MET A 124 -19.81 -24.25 -14.89
C MET A 124 -20.37 -24.41 -16.29
N SER A 125 -20.24 -25.62 -16.80
CA SER A 125 -21.11 -26.18 -17.83
C SER A 125 -20.92 -27.70 -17.88
N ASP A 126 -22.00 -28.36 -17.49
CA ASP A 126 -22.56 -29.58 -18.08
C ASP A 126 -21.79 -30.90 -17.95
N ASN A 127 -22.33 -31.79 -17.10
CA ASN A 127 -22.81 -33.05 -17.66
C ASN A 127 -23.90 -33.71 -16.79
N ASP A 128 -25.07 -33.85 -17.40
CA ASP A 128 -26.17 -34.67 -16.96
C ASP A 128 -25.80 -36.16 -16.95
N GLY A 129 -26.28 -36.85 -15.91
CA GLY A 129 -26.78 -38.23 -15.94
C GLY A 129 -25.84 -39.37 -16.38
N TYR A 130 -25.54 -40.29 -15.47
CA TYR A 130 -25.79 -41.73 -15.68
C TYR A 130 -25.67 -42.49 -14.34
N ASP A 131 -26.80 -43.02 -13.87
CA ASP A 131 -26.88 -44.05 -12.84
C ASP A 131 -26.48 -45.40 -13.43
N ALA A 132 -25.58 -46.12 -12.77
CA ALA A 132 -25.48 -47.58 -12.87
C ALA A 132 -24.94 -48.16 -11.56
N LYS A 133 -25.82 -48.82 -10.81
CA LYS A 133 -25.47 -49.72 -9.70
C LYS A 133 -24.82 -50.99 -10.23
N THR A 134 -23.81 -51.51 -9.51
CA THR A 134 -23.65 -52.95 -9.24
C THR A 134 -22.86 -53.15 -7.94
N ASP A 135 -23.42 -53.99 -7.08
CA ASP A 135 -22.93 -54.49 -5.79
C ASP A 135 -21.84 -55.59 -5.93
N GLU A 136 -21.35 -56.04 -4.76
CA GLU A 136 -20.51 -57.22 -4.42
C GLU A 136 -18.99 -56.93 -4.33
N GLY A 137 -18.23 -57.27 -3.28
CA GLY A 137 -18.44 -57.91 -1.98
C GLY A 137 -17.09 -58.38 -1.39
N THR A 138 -16.96 -58.30 -0.05
CA THR A 138 -16.16 -59.18 0.86
C THR A 138 -14.64 -58.94 1.14
N ALA A 139 -14.39 -58.43 2.35
CA ALA A 139 -13.44 -58.82 3.45
C ALA A 139 -11.94 -59.19 3.24
N GLY A 140 -11.11 -58.66 4.16
CA GLY A 140 -9.79 -59.20 4.58
C GLY A 140 -8.84 -58.09 5.10
N LYS A 141 -8.84 -57.79 6.41
CA LYS A 141 -7.85 -58.17 7.46
C LYS A 141 -6.52 -57.38 7.45
N GLU A 142 -6.24 -56.76 8.62
CA GLU A 142 -4.97 -56.74 9.41
C GLU A 142 -3.72 -56.13 8.72
N ASP A 143 -2.79 -55.41 9.34
CA ASP A 143 -2.54 -54.87 10.69
C ASP A 143 -1.31 -53.91 10.58
N GLU A 144 -1.16 -53.06 11.60
CA GLU A 144 0.10 -52.60 12.21
C GLU A 144 1.08 -51.56 11.56
N LEU A 145 1.30 -50.51 12.39
CA LEU A 145 2.57 -49.83 12.75
C LEU A 145 3.27 -48.94 11.69
N GLY A 146 3.78 -47.76 12.00
CA GLY A 146 3.93 -47.07 13.28
C GLY A 146 4.53 -45.68 13.06
N SER A 147 4.24 -44.78 13.99
CA SER A 147 4.91 -43.48 14.14
C SER A 147 6.40 -43.67 14.41
N ILE A 148 7.25 -42.89 13.73
CA ILE A 148 8.19 -41.94 14.32
C ILE A 148 8.30 -40.74 13.36
#